data_AF-A0A969RR48-F1
#
_entry.id   AF-A0A969RR48-F1
#
_cell.length_a   1.000
_cell.length_b   1.000
_cell.length_c   1.000
_cell.angle_alpha   90.00
_cell.angle_beta   90.00
_cell.angle_gamma   90.00
#
_symmetry.space_group_name_H-M   'P 1'
#
loop_
_entity.id
_entity.type
_entity.pdbx_description
1 polymer ?
#
loop_
_entity_poly.entity_id
_entity_poly.type
_entity_poly.pdbx_seq_one_letter_code
_entity_poly.pdbx_strand_id
1 'polypeptide(L)' 'MTDEEDKIQAANAQLSRVKLSLRGKKLYVKGTLPPKPGEYKARQREIPTNCNASPSQIKIALALAKKN' A
#
# COMPACT_ATOMS: atom_id res chain seq x y z
N MET A 1 17.44 9.55 -2.76
CA MET A 1 15.98 9.40 -2.95
C MET A 1 15.79 8.74 -4.30
N THR A 2 15.18 7.56 -4.30
CA THR A 2 14.99 6.74 -5.50
C THR A 2 13.72 7.22 -6.22
N ASP A 3 13.71 7.27 -7.56
CA ASP A 3 12.56 7.73 -8.37
C ASP A 3 11.25 6.97 -8.03
N GLU A 4 11.39 5.74 -7.56
CA GLU A 4 10.29 4.87 -7.11
C GLU A 4 9.66 5.36 -5.79
N GLU A 5 10.44 5.91 -4.85
CA GLU A 5 9.91 6.43 -3.58
C GLU A 5 9.08 7.69 -3.79
N ASP A 6 9.52 8.58 -4.69
CA ASP A 6 8.78 9.79 -5.05
C ASP A 6 7.41 9.45 -5.66
N LYS A 7 7.38 8.47 -6.57
CA LYS A 7 6.13 7.95 -7.15
C LYS A 7 5.21 7.31 -6.12
N ILE A 8 5.75 6.59 -5.14
CA ILE A 8 4.98 6.01 -4.04
C ILE A 8 4.41 7.12 -3.14
N GLN A 9 5.18 8.18 -2.90
CA GLN A 9 4.73 9.31 -2.09
C GLN A 9 3.63 10.12 -2.80
N ALA A 10 3.76 10.36 -4.10
CA ALA A 10 2.70 10.95 -4.92
C ALA A 10 1.45 10.06 -4.99
N ALA A 11 1.63 8.74 -5.06
CA ALA A 11 0.54 7.76 -5.00
C ALA A 11 -0.17 7.80 -3.64
N ASN A 12 0.58 7.91 -2.55
CA ASN A 12 0.06 8.04 -1.18
C ASN A 12 -0.74 9.31 -0.96
N ALA A 13 -0.39 10.42 -1.63
CA ALA A 13 -1.18 11.64 -1.55
C ALA A 13 -2.61 11.45 -2.08
N GLN A 14 -2.83 10.48 -2.98
CA GLN A 14 -4.15 10.14 -3.52
C GLN A 14 -4.89 9.07 -2.71
N LEU A 15 -4.29 8.52 -1.66
CA LEU A 15 -4.86 7.44 -0.86
C LEU A 15 -5.17 7.94 0.56
N SER A 16 -6.45 7.98 0.93
CA SER A 16 -6.88 8.52 2.22
C SER A 16 -6.97 7.46 3.33
N ARG A 17 -7.28 6.21 2.98
CA ARG A 17 -7.51 5.10 3.94
C ARG A 17 -6.33 4.15 4.06
N VAL A 18 -5.53 4.04 3.01
CA VAL A 18 -4.42 3.10 2.89
C VAL A 18 -3.18 3.83 2.40
N LYS A 19 -1.99 3.29 2.67
CA LYS A 19 -0.71 3.83 2.20
C LYS A 19 0.09 2.73 1.54
N LEU A 20 0.67 3.01 0.39
CA LEU A 20 1.70 2.20 -0.23
C LEU A 20 3.04 2.40 0.49
N SER A 21 3.74 1.30 0.72
CA SER A 21 5.08 1.27 1.30
C SER A 21 5.96 0.35 0.46
N LEU A 22 7.24 0.72 0.33
CA LEU A 22 8.25 -0.10 -0.31
C LEU A 22 9.07 -0.81 0.76
N ARG A 23 9.18 -2.15 0.66
CA ARG A 23 10.13 -2.93 1.45
C ARG A 23 11.01 -3.72 0.50
N GLY A 24 12.27 -3.30 0.40
CA GLY A 24 13.22 -3.85 -0.56
C GLY A 24 12.73 -3.61 -1.99
N LYS A 25 12.40 -4.67 -2.72
CA LYS A 25 11.88 -4.59 -4.09
C LYS A 25 10.36 -4.74 -4.20
N LYS A 26 9.64 -4.98 -3.09
CA LYS A 26 8.21 -5.29 -3.09
C LYS A 26 7.38 -4.18 -2.47
N LEU A 27 6.22 -3.94 -3.07
CA LEU A 27 5.21 -3.01 -2.60
C LEU A 27 4.28 -3.69 -1.59
N TYR A 28 3.91 -2.91 -0.58
CA TYR A 28 2.98 -3.28 0.48
C TYR A 28 1.92 -2.20 0.59
N VAL A 29 0.69 -2.60 0.86
CA VAL A 29 -0.41 -1.69 1.22
C VAL A 29 -0.60 -1.78 2.72
N LYS A 30 -0.32 -0.66 3.39
CA LYS A 30 -0.58 -0.46 4.81
C LYS A 30 -1.96 0.17 4.98
N GLY A 31 -2.88 -0.54 5.60
CA GLY A 31 -4.24 -0.07 5.82
C GLY A 31 -4.75 -0.44 7.20
N THR A 32 -5.71 0.33 7.71
CA THR A 32 -6.49 -0.10 8.88
C THR A 32 -7.52 -1.11 8.41
N LEU A 33 -7.32 -2.38 8.74
CA LEU A 33 -8.22 -3.46 8.38
C LEU A 33 -9.20 -3.73 9.51
N PRO A 34 -10.40 -4.25 9.18
CA PRO A 34 -11.35 -4.70 10.19
C PRO A 34 -10.71 -5.76 11.11
N PRO A 35 -11.15 -5.83 12.37
CA PRO A 35 -10.66 -6.83 13.31
C PRO A 35 -10.89 -8.23 12.75
N LYS A 36 -9.91 -9.12 12.95
CA LYS A 36 -10.11 -10.56 12.73
C LYS A 36 -10.97 -11.16 13.85
N PRO A 37 -11.57 -12.35 13.64
CA PRO A 37 -12.21 -13.09 14.72
C PRO A 37 -11.21 -13.26 15.89
N GLY A 38 -11.56 -12.76 17.07
CA GLY A 38 -10.69 -12.72 18.25
C GLY A 38 -9.96 -11.39 18.51
N GLU A 39 -10.07 -10.40 17.61
CA GLU A 39 -9.59 -9.03 17.85
C GLU A 39 -10.74 -8.09 18.22
N TYR A 40 -10.52 -7.29 19.26
CA TYR A 40 -11.52 -6.33 19.75
C TYR A 40 -11.63 -5.05 18.91
N LYS A 41 -10.61 -4.70 18.11
CA LYS A 41 -10.56 -3.45 17.35
C LYS A 41 -9.80 -3.58 16.04
N ALA A 42 -10.14 -2.72 15.09
CA ALA A 42 -9.42 -2.59 13.83
C ALA A 42 -7.94 -2.26 14.07
N ARG A 43 -7.05 -2.82 13.25
CA ARG A 43 -5.60 -2.64 13.37
C ARG A 43 -4.98 -2.30 12.03
N GLN A 44 -3.92 -1.50 12.08
CA GLN A 44 -3.07 -1.30 10.92
C GLN A 44 -2.35 -2.60 10.58
N ARG A 45 -2.42 -2.97 9.31
CA ARG A 45 -1.77 -4.15 8.75
C ARG A 45 -1.17 -3.83 7.41
N GLU A 46 -0.07 -4.52 7.12
CA GLU A 46 0.61 -4.45 5.84
C GLU A 46 0.22 -5.68 5.04
N ILE A 47 -0.42 -5.47 3.88
CA ILE A 47 -0.76 -6.51 2.93
C ILE A 47 0.27 -6.45 1.80
N PRO A 48 0.98 -7.54 1.47
CA PRO A 48 1.83 -7.58 0.29
C PRO A 48 0.95 -7.48 -0.96
N THR A 49 1.23 -6.55 -1.85
CA THR A 49 0.50 -6.44 -3.14
C THR A 49 1.04 -7.38 -4.21
N ASN A 50 2.09 -8.15 -3.88
CA ASN A 50 2.86 -9.00 -4.79
C ASN A 50 3.41 -8.24 -6.02
N CYS A 51 3.39 -6.91 -5.96
CA CYS A 51 3.92 -6.00 -6.95
C CYS A 51 5.33 -5.59 -6.55
N ASN A 52 6.21 -5.47 -7.53
CA ASN A 52 7.52 -4.87 -7.40
C ASN A 52 7.45 -3.34 -7.48
N ALA A 53 8.53 -2.67 -7.10
CA ALA A 53 8.70 -1.21 -7.11
C ALA A 53 8.66 -0.55 -8.50
N SER A 54 8.41 -1.31 -9.57
CA SER A 54 8.39 -0.79 -10.94
C SER A 54 7.27 0.26 -11.14
N PRO A 55 7.49 1.32 -11.94
CA PRO A 55 6.50 2.38 -12.18
C PRO A 55 5.13 1.86 -12.65
N SER A 56 5.12 0.86 -13.53
CA SER A 56 3.88 0.24 -14.03
C SER A 56 3.13 -0.49 -12.92
N GLN A 57 3.86 -1.15 -12.03
CA GLN A 57 3.28 -1.91 -10.93
C GLN A 57 2.85 -1.03 -9.76
N ILE A 58 3.49 0.13 -9.55
CA ILE A 58 2.99 1.17 -8.62
C ILE A 58 1.60 1.65 -9.04
N LYS A 59 1.37 1.90 -10.34
CA LYS A 59 0.03 2.28 -10.85
C LYS A 59 -1.02 1.19 -10.61
N ILE A 60 -0.66 -0.08 -10.84
CA ILE A 60 -1.55 -1.22 -10.58
C ILE A 60 -1.87 -1.34 -9.09
N ALA A 61 -0.85 -1.22 -8.23
CA ALA A 61 -1.01 -1.26 -6.78
C ALA A 61 -1.88 -0.10 -6.26
N LEU A 62 -1.73 1.10 -6.81
CA LEU A 62 -2.58 2.25 -6.50
C LEU A 62 -4.03 2.02 -6.95
N ALA A 63 -4.27 1.45 -8.13
CA ALA A 63 -5.61 1.12 -8.59
C ALA A 63 -6.29 0.07 -7.70
N LEU A 64 -5.55 -0.96 -7.27
CA LEU A 64 -6.00 -1.95 -6.29
C LEU A 64 -6.33 -1.33 -4.93
N ALA A 65 -5.48 -0.39 -4.49
CA ALA A 65 -5.64 0.31 -3.23
C ALA A 65 -6.83 1.28 -3.21
N LYS A 66 -7.18 1.91 -4.36
CA LYS A 66 -8.38 2.75 -4.49
C LYS A 66 -9.68 1.96 -4.57
N LYS A 67 -9.62 0.70 -4.99
CA LYS A 67 -10.80 -0.16 -5.14
C LYS A 67 -11.28 -0.77 -3.80
N ASN A 68 -10.49 -0.68 -2.73
CA ASN A 68 -10.82 -1.13 -1.37
C ASN A 68 -11.01 0.06 -0.41
#